data_AF-A0AAE0PQ08-F1
#
_entry.id   AF-A0AAE0PQ08-F1
#
_cell.length_a   1.000
_cell.length_b   1.000
_cell.length_c   1.000
_cell.angle_alpha   90.00
_cell.angle_beta   90.00
_cell.angle_gamma   90.00
#
_symmetry.space_group_name_H-M   'P 1'
#
loop_
_entity.id
_entity.type
_entity.pdbx_description
1 polymer ?
#
loop_
_entity_poly.entity_id
_entity_poly.type
_entity_poly.pdbx_seq_one_letter_code
_entity_poly.pdbx_strand_id
1 'polypeptide(L)'
;MSSKHLPPNASALTEHCSNIGLQSHAQLASSIYSFACSLWSHHTDMFLLKIQSGELHTALSALEHTLLSLKVLRKLTVNGFVEPHQNMEVMGFLGAVFERLRQFLECCGHVGEAHACREKLEKIIILYTKVFLDFLETHPHSFIPLIQRSLEFSVSFVFTELGDGLVFERFIVQCMNLIKMIIKNDAYRPAKNIEDSKMESLEAHRIKSSFFTHSALTEICKILVSKYFLLTQEELTMWEEDPESFAVEETGGDSWKYSLRPCTEVLFLDLFHNYSQTLTPVLLDMLHTLQGLSNVDDPVQMLMKDSVYNAVGLAAYELFDSVDF
;
A
#
# COMPACT_ATOMS: atom_id res chain seq x y z
N MET A 1 -50.51 9.89 -22.60
CA MET A 1 -50.45 10.41 -21.21
C MET A 1 -50.76 9.28 -20.26
N SER A 2 -49.76 8.78 -19.54
CA SER A 2 -49.94 8.27 -18.17
C SER A 2 -48.56 7.99 -17.57
N SER A 3 -48.07 8.99 -16.85
CA SER A 3 -46.91 8.90 -15.95
C SER A 3 -47.30 7.98 -14.79
N LYS A 4 -46.60 6.85 -14.64
CA LYS A 4 -46.65 6.03 -13.42
C LYS A 4 -45.76 6.71 -12.37
N HIS A 5 -46.35 7.57 -11.55
CA HIS A 5 -45.73 8.01 -10.31
C HIS A 5 -45.59 6.80 -9.36
N LEU A 6 -44.36 6.38 -9.07
CA LEU A 6 -44.09 5.55 -7.89
C LEU A 6 -44.50 6.32 -6.62
N PRO A 7 -45.09 5.67 -5.61
CA PRO A 7 -45.47 6.36 -4.38
C PRO A 7 -44.22 6.77 -3.59
N PRO A 8 -44.16 8.00 -3.05
CA PRO A 8 -42.97 8.57 -2.38
C PRO A 8 -42.55 7.89 -1.06
N ASN A 9 -43.24 6.82 -0.62
CA ASN A 9 -43.01 6.16 0.67
C ASN A 9 -42.16 4.89 0.60
N ALA A 10 -42.02 4.24 -0.55
CA ALA A 10 -41.30 2.96 -0.64
C ALA A 10 -39.78 3.14 -0.54
N SER A 11 -39.23 4.20 -1.15
CA SER A 11 -37.80 4.54 -1.04
C SER A 11 -37.45 4.94 0.39
N ALA A 12 -38.27 5.78 1.03
CA ALA A 12 -38.05 6.25 2.39
C ALA A 12 -38.12 5.12 3.43
N LEU A 13 -39.02 4.15 3.28
CA LEU A 13 -39.09 2.97 4.15
C LEU A 13 -37.90 2.03 3.96
N THR A 14 -37.43 1.87 2.72
CA THR A 14 -36.26 1.04 2.42
C THR A 14 -35.00 1.67 3.03
N GLU A 15 -34.82 2.98 2.85
CA GLU A 15 -33.73 3.76 3.44
C GLU A 15 -33.79 3.75 4.96
N HIS A 16 -34.98 3.85 5.56
CA HIS A 16 -35.17 3.76 7.01
C HIS A 16 -34.83 2.37 7.57
N CYS A 17 -35.28 1.28 6.93
CA CYS A 17 -34.94 -0.08 7.33
C CYS A 17 -33.44 -0.37 7.16
N SER A 18 -32.82 0.11 6.08
CA SER A 18 -31.36 0.05 5.89
C SER A 18 -30.62 0.80 6.99
N ASN A 19 -31.09 1.99 7.36
CA ASN A 19 -30.50 2.81 8.42
C ASN A 19 -30.63 2.15 9.81
N ILE A 20 -31.77 1.53 10.12
CA ILE A 20 -31.95 0.75 11.36
C ILE A 20 -31.02 -0.47 11.37
N GLY A 21 -30.91 -1.18 10.24
CA GLY A 21 -29.98 -2.30 10.08
C GLY A 21 -28.53 -1.89 10.32
N LEU A 22 -28.09 -0.79 9.73
CA LEU A 22 -26.76 -0.20 9.90
C LEU A 22 -26.49 0.23 11.35
N GLN A 23 -27.46 0.86 12.00
CA GLN A 23 -27.34 1.28 13.41
C GLN A 23 -27.26 0.08 14.36
N SER A 24 -28.08 -0.96 14.15
CA SER A 24 -28.04 -2.16 14.98
C SER A 24 -26.72 -2.93 14.81
N HIS A 25 -26.20 -3.01 13.58
CA HIS A 25 -24.89 -3.60 13.30
C HIS A 25 -23.75 -2.79 13.93
N ALA A 26 -23.81 -1.45 13.87
CA ALA A 26 -22.79 -0.59 14.48
C ALA A 26 -22.76 -0.69 16.01
N GLN A 27 -23.94 -0.79 16.65
CA GLN A 27 -24.03 -1.03 18.09
C GLN A 27 -23.42 -2.38 18.48
N LEU A 28 -23.73 -3.44 17.73
CA LEU A 28 -23.14 -4.76 17.95
C LEU A 28 -21.62 -4.72 17.76
N ALA A 29 -21.15 -4.11 16.67
CA ALA A 29 -19.72 -3.96 16.39
C ALA A 29 -19.00 -3.25 17.54
N SER A 30 -19.55 -2.13 18.01
CA SER A 30 -19.01 -1.39 19.15
C SER A 30 -18.98 -2.22 20.44
N SER A 31 -19.96 -3.10 20.66
CA SER A 31 -20.03 -3.93 21.88
C SER A 31 -18.98 -5.04 21.94
N ILE A 32 -18.52 -5.53 20.78
CA ILE A 32 -17.53 -6.62 20.69
C ILE A 32 -16.12 -6.15 20.33
N TYR A 33 -15.96 -4.88 19.92
CA TYR A 33 -14.70 -4.34 19.42
C TYR A 33 -13.59 -4.38 20.47
N SER A 34 -13.85 -3.84 21.66
CA SER A 34 -12.89 -3.83 22.79
C SER A 34 -12.44 -5.23 23.20
N PHE A 35 -13.36 -6.19 23.20
CA PHE A 35 -13.04 -7.60 23.45
C PHE A 35 -12.15 -8.18 22.36
N ALA A 36 -12.47 -7.95 21.09
CA ALA A 36 -11.67 -8.40 19.96
C ALA A 36 -10.26 -7.78 19.97
N CYS A 37 -10.14 -6.49 20.29
CA CYS A 37 -8.85 -5.80 20.46
C CYS A 37 -8.03 -6.41 21.59
N SER A 38 -8.67 -6.68 22.74
CA SER A 38 -8.01 -7.30 23.89
C SER A 38 -7.49 -8.71 23.57
N LEU A 39 -8.30 -9.50 22.87
CA LEU A 39 -7.95 -10.84 22.41
C LEU A 39 -6.77 -10.81 21.43
N TRP A 40 -6.82 -9.90 20.45
CA TRP A 40 -5.75 -9.69 19.49
C TRP A 40 -4.45 -9.28 20.16
N SER A 41 -4.47 -8.29 21.06
CA SER A 41 -3.25 -7.85 21.77
C SER A 41 -2.68 -8.99 22.60
N HIS A 42 -3.51 -9.69 23.38
CA HIS A 42 -3.06 -10.79 24.23
C HIS A 42 -2.35 -11.88 23.42
N HIS A 43 -2.96 -12.37 22.34
CA HIS A 43 -2.35 -13.42 21.52
C HIS A 43 -1.14 -12.92 20.73
N THR A 44 -1.12 -11.65 20.33
CA THR A 44 0.04 -11.02 19.70
C THR A 44 1.23 -11.00 20.65
N ASP A 45 1.03 -10.54 21.88
CA ASP A 45 2.07 -10.48 22.91
C ASP A 45 2.57 -11.89 23.27
N MET A 46 1.65 -12.85 23.41
CA MET A 46 1.99 -14.26 23.63
C MET A 46 2.83 -14.83 22.49
N PHE A 47 2.49 -14.53 21.22
CA PHE A 47 3.28 -14.97 20.08
C PHE A 47 4.70 -14.41 20.13
N LEU A 48 4.84 -13.08 20.30
CA LEU A 48 6.13 -12.39 20.31
C LEU A 48 7.04 -12.88 21.45
N LEU A 49 6.47 -13.17 22.62
CA LEU A 49 7.21 -13.77 23.74
C LEU A 49 7.66 -15.20 23.45
N LYS A 50 6.75 -16.03 22.91
CA LYS A 50 7.00 -17.46 22.69
C LYS A 50 7.93 -17.76 21.53
N ILE A 51 7.93 -16.92 20.50
CA ILE A 51 8.88 -17.06 19.39
C ILE A 51 10.31 -16.74 19.86
N GLN A 52 10.49 -15.77 20.76
CA GLN A 52 11.79 -15.46 21.36
C GLN A 52 12.28 -16.55 22.31
N SER A 53 11.39 -17.24 23.03
CA SER A 53 11.75 -18.34 23.93
C SER A 53 11.98 -19.69 23.21
N GLY A 54 11.78 -19.76 21.90
CA GLY A 54 11.95 -20.99 21.11
C GLY A 54 10.81 -22.01 21.27
N GLU A 55 9.70 -21.64 21.92
CA GLU A 55 8.55 -22.52 22.13
C GLU A 55 7.64 -22.56 20.88
N LEU A 56 8.10 -23.23 19.83
CA LEU A 56 7.49 -23.16 18.49
C LEU A 56 6.00 -23.52 18.44
N HIS A 57 5.58 -24.60 19.11
CA HIS A 57 4.18 -25.07 19.06
C HIS A 57 3.21 -24.06 19.70
N THR A 58 3.56 -23.50 20.86
CA THR A 58 2.73 -22.50 21.54
C THR A 58 2.78 -21.17 20.80
N ALA A 59 3.91 -20.79 20.22
CA ALA A 59 4.03 -19.64 19.33
C ALA A 59 3.08 -19.78 18.12
N LEU A 60 3.10 -20.92 17.42
CA LEU A 60 2.22 -21.17 16.28
C LEU A 60 0.74 -21.08 16.64
N SER A 61 0.33 -21.65 17.78
CA SER A 61 -1.05 -21.54 18.25
C SER A 61 -1.43 -20.08 18.57
N ALA A 62 -0.57 -19.33 19.25
CA ALA A 62 -0.79 -17.91 19.51
C ALA A 62 -0.86 -17.07 18.21
N LEU A 63 -0.06 -17.42 17.21
CA LEU A 63 -0.05 -16.79 15.90
C LEU A 63 -1.38 -17.01 15.16
N GLU A 64 -1.96 -18.21 15.25
CA GLU A 64 -3.27 -18.51 14.65
C GLU A 64 -4.40 -17.72 15.30
N HIS A 65 -4.39 -17.59 16.63
CA HIS A 65 -5.35 -16.75 17.34
C HIS A 65 -5.17 -15.26 17.01
N THR A 66 -3.93 -14.81 16.84
CA THR A 66 -3.61 -13.45 16.36
C THR A 66 -4.19 -13.21 14.96
N LEU A 67 -4.01 -14.15 14.04
CA LEU A 67 -4.56 -14.06 12.68
C LEU A 67 -6.09 -13.97 12.69
N LEU A 68 -6.77 -14.83 13.45
CA LEU A 68 -8.23 -14.87 13.50
C LEU A 68 -8.82 -13.60 14.11
N SER A 69 -8.28 -13.14 15.23
CA SER A 69 -8.72 -11.91 15.89
C SER A 69 -8.47 -10.68 15.01
N LEU A 70 -7.33 -10.61 14.32
CA LEU A 70 -7.04 -9.55 13.35
C LEU A 70 -8.01 -9.54 12.17
N LYS A 71 -8.41 -10.71 11.65
CA LYS A 71 -9.43 -10.79 10.58
C LYS A 71 -10.77 -10.22 11.02
N VAL A 72 -11.19 -10.53 12.26
CA VAL A 72 -12.41 -9.99 12.84
C VAL A 72 -12.30 -8.48 13.00
N LEU A 73 -11.21 -7.99 13.60
CA LEU A 73 -10.96 -6.55 13.78
C LEU A 73 -10.94 -5.79 12.46
N ARG A 74 -10.28 -6.32 11.41
CA ARG A 74 -10.32 -5.73 10.07
C ARG A 74 -11.76 -5.53 9.60
N LYS A 75 -12.60 -6.56 9.69
CA LYS A 75 -14.00 -6.49 9.23
C LYS A 75 -14.83 -5.52 10.04
N LEU A 76 -14.66 -5.49 11.37
CA LEU A 76 -15.35 -4.54 12.25
C LEU A 76 -14.90 -3.10 12.02
N THR A 77 -13.59 -2.85 11.89
CA THR A 77 -13.04 -1.51 11.61
C THR A 77 -13.56 -0.96 10.29
N VAL A 78 -13.65 -1.79 9.26
CA VAL A 78 -14.06 -1.36 7.92
C VAL A 78 -15.58 -1.27 7.77
N ASN A 79 -16.37 -2.18 8.35
CA ASN A 79 -17.81 -2.28 8.08
C ASN A 79 -18.71 -2.05 9.31
N GLY A 80 -18.11 -1.92 10.50
CA GLY A 80 -18.82 -1.81 11.77
C GLY A 80 -19.13 -0.38 12.18
N PHE A 81 -18.58 0.64 11.52
CA PHE A 81 -18.73 2.04 11.92
C PHE A 81 -19.02 2.93 10.71
N VAL A 82 -19.94 3.88 10.88
CA VAL A 82 -20.29 4.85 9.84
C VAL A 82 -19.21 5.93 9.72
N GLU A 83 -18.74 6.45 10.86
CA GLU A 83 -17.64 7.41 10.94
C GLU A 83 -16.53 6.87 11.85
N PRO A 84 -15.74 5.88 11.38
CA PRO A 84 -14.79 5.16 12.23
C PRO A 84 -13.74 6.06 12.91
N HIS A 85 -13.39 7.20 12.30
CA HIS A 85 -12.43 8.15 12.86
C HIS A 85 -12.89 8.83 14.16
N GLN A 86 -14.20 8.84 14.44
CA GLN A 86 -14.74 9.37 15.69
C GLN A 86 -14.64 8.36 16.85
N ASN A 87 -14.40 7.08 16.55
CA ASN A 87 -14.27 6.04 17.56
C ASN A 87 -12.81 5.91 18.01
N MET A 88 -12.54 6.23 19.28
CA MET A 88 -11.18 6.18 19.85
C MET A 88 -10.58 4.76 19.87
N GLU A 89 -11.39 3.72 20.06
CA GLU A 89 -10.89 2.34 20.05
C GLU A 89 -10.45 1.93 18.65
N VAL A 90 -11.21 2.33 17.61
CA VAL A 90 -10.84 2.08 16.21
C VAL A 90 -9.54 2.78 15.85
N MET A 91 -9.41 4.06 16.18
CA MET A 91 -8.19 4.82 15.91
C MET A 91 -7.00 4.32 16.75
N GLY A 92 -7.25 3.90 17.98
CA GLY A 92 -6.26 3.25 18.83
C GLY A 92 -5.76 1.92 18.26
N PHE A 93 -6.68 1.08 17.74
CA PHE A 93 -6.33 -0.16 17.05
C PHE A 93 -5.49 0.12 15.79
N LEU A 94 -5.92 1.04 14.93
CA LEU A 94 -5.17 1.40 13.71
C LEU A 94 -3.77 1.94 14.05
N GLY A 95 -3.64 2.73 15.10
CA GLY A 95 -2.35 3.16 15.64
C GLY A 95 -1.49 2.00 16.12
N ALA A 96 -2.07 1.04 16.84
CA ALA A 96 -1.38 -0.15 17.32
C ALA A 96 -0.95 -1.10 16.19
N VAL A 97 -1.71 -1.17 15.09
CA VAL A 97 -1.36 -1.99 13.91
C VAL A 97 0.00 -1.59 13.33
N PHE A 98 0.34 -0.30 13.27
CA PHE A 98 1.67 0.14 12.81
C PHE A 98 2.79 -0.45 13.67
N GLU A 99 2.61 -0.45 14.99
CA GLU A 99 3.61 -0.95 15.93
C GLU A 99 3.76 -2.47 15.82
N ARG A 100 2.63 -3.19 15.78
CA ARG A 100 2.65 -4.65 15.63
C ARG A 100 3.19 -5.07 14.27
N LEU A 101 2.89 -4.35 13.20
CA LEU A 101 3.42 -4.62 11.88
C LEU A 101 4.96 -4.51 11.87
N ARG A 102 5.52 -3.47 12.49
CA ARG A 102 6.98 -3.32 12.67
C ARG A 102 7.58 -4.52 13.41
N GLN A 103 7.01 -4.89 14.56
CA GLN A 103 7.47 -6.03 15.36
C GLN A 103 7.43 -7.36 14.57
N PHE A 104 6.41 -7.54 13.73
CA PHE A 104 6.30 -8.74 12.89
C PHE A 104 7.31 -8.76 11.74
N LEU A 105 7.61 -7.61 11.12
CA LEU A 105 8.67 -7.50 10.10
C LEU A 105 10.04 -7.82 10.72
N GLU A 106 10.34 -7.26 11.88
CA GLU A 106 11.55 -7.57 12.63
C GLU A 106 11.61 -9.06 12.98
N CYS A 107 10.52 -9.63 13.48
CA CYS A 107 10.43 -11.08 13.75
C CYS A 107 10.66 -11.90 12.47
N CYS A 108 10.12 -11.48 11.33
CA CYS A 108 10.33 -12.12 10.04
C CYS A 108 11.81 -12.14 9.64
N GLY A 109 12.55 -11.04 9.87
CA GLY A 109 13.99 -10.98 9.60
C GLY A 109 14.83 -11.95 10.45
N HIS A 110 14.41 -12.22 11.69
CA HIS A 110 15.09 -13.20 12.56
C HIS A 110 14.70 -14.65 12.23
N VAL A 111 13.52 -14.85 11.66
CA VAL A 111 12.98 -16.15 11.30
C VAL A 111 13.39 -16.47 9.85
N GLY A 112 14.42 -17.31 9.68
CA GLY A 112 14.92 -17.71 8.36
C GLY A 112 13.83 -18.31 7.44
N GLU A 113 14.07 -18.29 6.13
CA GLU A 113 13.08 -18.65 5.10
C GLU A 113 12.50 -20.07 5.25
N ALA A 114 13.31 -21.04 5.66
CA ALA A 114 12.90 -22.43 5.85
C ALA A 114 12.11 -22.69 7.15
N HIS A 115 11.90 -21.67 7.99
CA HIS A 115 11.27 -21.85 9.28
C HIS A 115 9.75 -22.08 9.15
N ALA A 116 9.21 -23.03 9.91
CA ALA A 116 7.80 -23.44 9.83
C ALA A 116 6.79 -22.30 10.08
N CYS A 117 7.18 -21.23 10.78
CA CYS A 117 6.33 -20.04 11.00
C CYS A 117 6.34 -19.03 9.85
N ARG A 118 7.31 -19.07 8.94
CA ARG A 118 7.59 -17.98 7.98
C ARG A 118 6.36 -17.64 7.14
N GLU A 119 5.75 -18.64 6.52
CA GLU A 119 4.56 -18.45 5.67
C GLU A 119 3.37 -17.86 6.47
N LYS A 120 3.18 -18.29 7.73
CA LYS A 120 2.10 -17.75 8.59
C LYS A 120 2.40 -16.32 9.07
N LEU A 121 3.66 -16.01 9.34
CA LEU A 121 4.13 -14.66 9.67
C LEU A 121 3.87 -13.69 8.51
N GLU A 122 4.32 -14.05 7.31
CA GLU A 122 4.09 -13.25 6.11
C GLU A 122 2.59 -13.04 5.84
N LYS A 123 1.76 -14.08 6.01
CA LYS A 123 0.29 -13.94 5.90
C LYS A 123 -0.30 -12.92 6.87
N ILE A 124 0.19 -12.84 8.11
CA ILE A 124 -0.28 -11.83 9.08
C ILE A 124 0.25 -10.44 8.73
N ILE A 125 1.50 -10.32 8.30
CA ILE A 125 2.08 -9.05 7.82
C ILE A 125 1.24 -8.48 6.67
N ILE A 126 0.87 -9.31 5.70
CA ILE A 126 -0.04 -8.93 4.61
C ILE A 126 -1.45 -8.60 5.12
N LEU A 127 -1.93 -9.28 6.17
CA LEU A 127 -3.23 -8.93 6.74
C LEU A 127 -3.22 -7.57 7.42
N TYR A 128 -2.13 -7.20 8.10
CA TYR A 128 -1.97 -5.86 8.68
C TYR A 128 -1.98 -4.77 7.61
N THR A 129 -1.26 -4.94 6.50
CA THR A 129 -1.31 -3.95 5.39
C THR A 129 -2.71 -3.87 4.79
N LYS A 130 -3.41 -5.01 4.66
CA LYS A 130 -4.82 -5.04 4.22
C LYS A 130 -5.80 -4.36 5.18
N VAL A 131 -5.48 -4.19 6.47
CA VAL A 131 -6.29 -3.36 7.36
C VAL A 131 -6.29 -1.92 6.85
N PHE A 132 -5.13 -1.38 6.51
CA PHE A 132 -5.01 0.01 6.02
C PHE A 132 -5.59 0.19 4.62
N LEU A 133 -5.33 -0.75 3.70
CA LEU A 133 -5.83 -0.65 2.33
C LEU A 133 -7.35 -0.67 2.28
N ASP A 134 -8.00 -1.65 2.93
CA ASP A 134 -9.47 -1.71 2.97
C ASP A 134 -10.06 -0.49 3.69
N PHE A 135 -9.41 -0.01 4.74
CA PHE A 135 -9.88 1.16 5.49
C PHE A 135 -9.78 2.44 4.66
N LEU A 136 -8.69 2.62 3.92
CA LEU A 136 -8.52 3.73 2.97
C LEU A 136 -9.51 3.66 1.81
N GLU A 137 -9.72 2.47 1.25
CA GLU A 137 -10.66 2.25 0.14
C GLU A 137 -12.10 2.60 0.56
N THR A 138 -12.51 2.15 1.75
CA THR A 138 -13.90 2.30 2.22
C THR A 138 -14.13 3.67 2.86
N HIS A 139 -13.14 4.20 3.58
CA HIS A 139 -13.28 5.39 4.42
C HIS A 139 -12.15 6.41 4.18
N PRO A 140 -11.99 6.94 2.96
CA PRO A 140 -10.87 7.82 2.63
C PRO A 140 -10.80 9.05 3.53
N HIS A 141 -11.94 9.65 3.89
CA HIS A 141 -11.97 10.78 4.83
C HIS A 141 -11.49 10.38 6.24
N SER A 142 -11.95 9.24 6.76
CA SER A 142 -11.52 8.73 8.08
C SER A 142 -10.04 8.34 8.11
N PHE A 143 -9.44 8.07 6.96
CA PHE A 143 -8.03 7.70 6.84
C PHE A 143 -7.07 8.91 6.94
N ILE A 144 -7.55 10.15 6.79
CA ILE A 144 -6.71 11.35 6.72
C ILE A 144 -5.68 11.47 7.87
N PRO A 145 -6.06 11.25 9.14
CA PRO A 145 -5.11 11.30 10.26
C PRO A 145 -3.99 10.26 10.19
N LEU A 146 -4.15 9.22 9.38
CA LEU A 146 -3.19 8.12 9.21
C LEU A 146 -2.31 8.28 7.98
N ILE A 147 -2.58 9.25 7.09
CA ILE A 147 -1.86 9.43 5.83
C ILE A 147 -0.36 9.58 6.09
N GLN A 148 0.03 10.52 6.95
CA GLN A 148 1.43 10.82 7.21
C GLN A 148 2.17 9.57 7.71
N ARG A 149 1.64 8.91 8.74
CA ARG A 149 2.25 7.71 9.32
C ARG A 149 2.30 6.55 8.32
N SER A 150 1.29 6.43 7.45
CA SER A 150 1.26 5.41 6.39
C SER A 150 2.36 5.64 5.36
N LEU A 151 2.51 6.87 4.89
CA LEU A 151 3.55 7.24 3.94
C LEU A 151 4.95 7.08 4.54
N GLU A 152 5.17 7.58 5.75
CA GLU A 152 6.43 7.41 6.48
C GLU A 152 6.78 5.94 6.66
N PHE A 153 5.82 5.11 7.09
CA PHE A 153 6.02 3.69 7.29
C PHE A 153 6.36 2.97 5.97
N SER A 154 5.50 3.11 4.96
CA SER A 154 5.70 2.43 3.67
C SER A 154 6.98 2.88 2.98
N VAL A 155 7.29 4.19 2.98
CA VAL A 155 8.49 4.69 2.33
C VAL A 155 9.76 4.28 3.09
N SER A 156 9.75 4.29 4.42
CA SER A 156 10.91 3.85 5.20
C SER A 156 11.26 2.40 4.91
N PHE A 157 10.28 1.49 4.88
CA PHE A 157 10.56 0.07 4.63
C PHE A 157 10.81 -0.28 3.16
N VAL A 158 10.29 0.48 2.20
CA VAL A 158 10.43 0.13 0.77
C VAL A 158 11.58 0.89 0.10
N PHE A 159 11.82 2.14 0.48
CA PHE A 159 12.76 3.03 -0.19
C PHE A 159 13.93 3.47 0.70
N THR A 160 14.22 2.75 1.79
CA THR A 160 15.42 2.98 2.60
C THR A 160 16.00 1.66 3.09
N GLU A 161 17.22 1.71 3.63
CA GLU A 161 17.94 0.55 4.21
C GLU A 161 17.19 -0.09 5.38
N LEU A 162 16.20 0.59 5.98
CA LEU A 162 15.38 0.01 7.07
C LEU A 162 14.66 -1.28 6.64
N GLY A 163 14.32 -1.42 5.36
CA GLY A 163 13.65 -2.60 4.84
C GLY A 163 14.55 -3.80 4.59
N ASP A 164 15.86 -3.61 4.52
CA ASP A 164 16.77 -4.63 4.00
C ASP A 164 16.77 -5.87 4.90
N GLY A 165 16.51 -7.03 4.28
CA GLY A 165 16.36 -8.32 4.99
C GLY A 165 15.05 -8.49 5.77
N LEU A 166 14.19 -7.46 5.83
CA LEU A 166 12.91 -7.51 6.56
C LEU A 166 11.70 -7.63 5.63
N VAL A 167 11.77 -7.01 4.45
CA VAL A 167 10.66 -6.96 3.49
C VAL A 167 10.70 -8.12 2.51
N PHE A 168 9.53 -8.47 1.98
CA PHE A 168 9.34 -9.47 0.93
C PHE A 168 8.39 -8.93 -0.13
N GLU A 169 8.42 -9.50 -1.32
CA GLU A 169 7.74 -8.98 -2.51
C GLU A 169 6.29 -8.56 -2.27
N ARG A 170 5.47 -9.46 -1.74
CA ARG A 170 4.05 -9.18 -1.47
C ARG A 170 3.86 -8.02 -0.50
N PHE A 171 4.74 -7.83 0.49
CA PHE A 171 4.65 -6.69 1.41
C PHE A 171 5.00 -5.38 0.71
N ILE A 172 6.02 -5.40 -0.15
CA ILE A 172 6.43 -4.25 -0.97
C ILE A 172 5.25 -3.81 -1.86
N VAL A 173 4.61 -4.75 -2.56
CA VAL A 173 3.41 -4.51 -3.37
C VAL A 173 2.30 -3.85 -2.56
N GLN A 174 2.00 -4.35 -1.36
CA GLN A 174 0.96 -3.75 -0.51
C GLN A 174 1.32 -2.32 -0.06
N CYS A 175 2.59 -2.04 0.23
CA CYS A 175 3.06 -0.70 0.60
C CYS A 175 3.00 0.28 -0.59
N MET A 176 3.44 -0.16 -1.78
CA MET A 176 3.34 0.64 -3.00
C MET A 176 1.89 0.95 -3.37
N ASN A 177 0.99 -0.04 -3.22
CA ASN A 177 -0.44 0.15 -3.39
C ASN A 177 -1.03 1.15 -2.39
N LEU A 178 -0.58 1.13 -1.14
CA LEU A 178 -1.01 2.10 -0.14
C LEU A 178 -0.59 3.53 -0.52
N ILE A 179 0.67 3.71 -0.92
CA ILE A 179 1.19 4.99 -1.41
C ILE A 179 0.38 5.46 -2.63
N LYS A 180 0.19 4.58 -3.62
CA LYS A 180 -0.60 4.85 -4.83
C LYS A 180 -2.02 5.31 -4.51
N MET A 181 -2.72 4.59 -3.63
CA MET A 181 -4.09 4.94 -3.21
C MET A 181 -4.15 6.31 -2.54
N ILE A 182 -3.15 6.69 -1.75
CA ILE A 182 -3.05 8.02 -1.13
C ILE A 182 -2.78 9.11 -2.19
N ILE A 183 -1.88 8.86 -3.14
CA ILE A 183 -1.57 9.82 -4.20
C ILE A 183 -2.80 10.08 -5.07
N LYS A 184 -3.50 9.02 -5.49
CA LYS A 184 -4.60 9.08 -6.46
C LYS A 184 -5.98 9.31 -5.87
N ASN A 185 -6.13 9.39 -4.54
CA ASN A 185 -7.45 9.57 -3.94
C ASN A 185 -8.04 10.94 -4.29
N ASP A 186 -9.20 10.94 -4.95
CA ASP A 186 -9.91 12.17 -5.30
C ASP A 186 -10.36 12.96 -4.07
N ALA A 187 -10.63 12.29 -2.94
CA ALA A 187 -11.01 12.96 -1.69
C ALA A 187 -9.88 13.83 -1.13
N TYR A 188 -8.63 13.62 -1.57
CA TYR A 188 -7.44 14.35 -1.10
C TYR A 188 -6.99 15.44 -2.07
N ARG A 189 -7.77 15.69 -3.13
CA ARG A 189 -7.49 16.75 -4.09
C ARG A 189 -8.34 17.98 -3.73
N PRO A 190 -7.72 19.17 -3.58
CA PRO A 190 -8.47 20.41 -3.48
C PRO A 190 -9.31 20.66 -4.74
N ALA A 191 -10.44 21.33 -4.59
CA ALA A 191 -11.20 21.81 -5.73
C ALA A 191 -10.40 22.85 -6.52
N LYS A 192 -10.77 23.08 -7.80
CA LYS A 192 -10.10 24.08 -8.66
C LYS A 192 -10.08 25.47 -8.02
N ASN A 193 -11.20 25.84 -7.39
CA ASN A 193 -11.28 26.99 -6.50
C ASN A 193 -11.06 26.51 -5.07
N ILE A 194 -10.03 27.02 -4.42
CA ILE A 194 -9.65 26.57 -3.06
C ILE A 194 -10.77 26.85 -2.05
N GLU A 195 -11.51 27.96 -2.21
CA GLU A 195 -12.64 28.35 -1.35
C GLU A 195 -13.79 27.31 -1.34
N ASP A 196 -13.93 26.52 -2.41
CA ASP A 196 -14.94 25.48 -2.54
C ASP A 196 -14.48 24.12 -1.95
N SER A 197 -13.24 24.04 -1.45
CA SER A 197 -12.64 22.79 -0.95
C SER A 197 -13.10 22.47 0.47
N LYS A 198 -13.41 21.19 0.72
CA LYS A 198 -13.64 20.68 2.07
C LYS A 198 -12.36 20.78 2.91
N MET A 199 -12.51 21.06 4.21
CA MET A 199 -11.38 21.20 5.15
C MET A 199 -10.52 19.94 5.18
N GLU A 200 -11.16 18.77 5.16
CA GLU A 200 -10.54 17.46 5.16
C GLU A 200 -9.66 17.25 3.91
N SER A 201 -10.15 17.66 2.74
CA SER A 201 -9.41 17.56 1.48
C SER A 201 -8.17 18.47 1.48
N LEU A 202 -8.29 19.67 2.06
CA LEU A 202 -7.16 20.59 2.23
C LEU A 202 -6.11 20.04 3.19
N GLU A 203 -6.52 19.42 4.29
CA GLU A 203 -5.59 18.81 5.25
C GLU A 203 -4.85 17.62 4.64
N ALA A 204 -5.58 16.74 3.93
CA ALA A 204 -4.96 15.62 3.23
C ALA A 204 -3.95 16.11 2.17
N HIS A 205 -4.30 17.15 1.41
CA HIS A 205 -3.39 17.78 0.46
C HIS A 205 -2.16 18.37 1.15
N ARG A 206 -2.34 19.06 2.28
CA ARG A 206 -1.24 19.63 3.08
C ARG A 206 -0.26 18.55 3.53
N ILE A 207 -0.77 17.43 4.06
CA ILE A 207 0.06 16.29 4.48
C ILE A 207 0.85 15.75 3.29
N LYS A 208 0.18 15.48 2.15
CA LYS A 208 0.84 14.99 0.93
C LYS A 208 1.95 15.94 0.46
N SER A 209 1.66 17.23 0.37
CA SER A 209 2.62 18.25 -0.08
C SER A 209 3.80 18.40 0.90
N SER A 210 3.58 18.21 2.20
CA SER A 210 4.66 18.22 3.19
C SER A 210 5.54 16.97 3.15
N PHE A 211 4.98 15.83 2.73
CA PHE A 211 5.70 14.55 2.65
C PHE A 211 6.47 14.41 1.34
N PHE A 212 5.80 14.62 0.20
CA PHE A 212 6.38 14.51 -1.14
C PHE A 212 7.19 15.76 -1.51
N THR A 213 8.24 16.01 -0.72
CA THR A 213 9.24 17.05 -1.00
C THR A 213 10.09 16.66 -2.21
N HIS A 214 10.82 17.63 -2.77
CA HIS A 214 11.78 17.38 -3.84
C HIS A 214 12.74 16.23 -3.49
N SER A 215 13.34 16.26 -2.30
CA SER A 215 14.28 15.22 -1.87
C SER A 215 13.63 13.84 -1.78
N ALA A 216 12.43 13.75 -1.18
CA ALA A 216 11.74 12.47 -1.05
C ALA A 216 11.37 11.89 -2.43
N LEU A 217 10.85 12.72 -3.33
CA LEU A 217 10.50 12.32 -4.69
C LEU A 217 11.72 11.87 -5.49
N THR A 218 12.84 12.58 -5.39
CA THR A 218 14.11 12.21 -6.04
C THR A 218 14.58 10.83 -5.58
N GLU A 219 14.61 10.57 -4.28
CA GLU A 219 15.10 9.28 -3.75
C GLU A 219 14.15 8.12 -4.08
N ILE A 220 12.83 8.32 -3.95
CA ILE A 220 11.83 7.32 -4.36
C ILE A 220 12.00 6.97 -5.85
N CYS A 221 12.11 7.99 -6.72
CA CYS A 221 12.27 7.79 -8.15
C CYS A 221 13.57 7.04 -8.48
N LYS A 222 14.69 7.42 -7.87
CA LYS A 222 15.97 6.75 -8.08
C LYS A 222 15.87 5.27 -7.70
N ILE A 223 15.29 4.95 -6.54
CA ILE A 223 15.18 3.56 -6.07
C ILE A 223 14.20 2.75 -6.91
N LEU A 224 13.08 3.33 -7.36
CA LEU A 224 12.19 2.65 -8.30
C LEU A 224 12.96 2.19 -9.55
N VAL A 225 13.72 3.09 -10.16
CA VAL A 225 14.45 2.80 -11.40
C VAL A 225 15.70 1.95 -11.18
N SER A 226 16.44 2.15 -10.08
CA SER A 226 17.72 1.47 -9.83
C SER A 226 17.63 0.16 -9.07
N LYS A 227 16.47 -0.15 -8.46
CA LYS A 227 16.24 -1.39 -7.72
C LYS A 227 15.05 -2.18 -8.25
N TYR A 228 13.92 -1.52 -8.48
CA TYR A 228 12.65 -2.20 -8.74
C TYR A 228 12.30 -2.40 -10.21
N PHE A 229 12.94 -1.67 -11.12
CA PHE A 229 12.80 -1.84 -12.58
C PHE A 229 13.84 -2.80 -13.16
N LEU A 230 14.84 -3.21 -12.38
CA LEU A 230 15.85 -4.15 -12.85
C LEU A 230 15.19 -5.52 -13.03
N LEU A 231 15.40 -6.10 -14.21
CA LEU A 231 15.02 -7.48 -14.48
C LEU A 231 15.76 -8.43 -13.53
N THR A 232 15.01 -9.27 -12.82
CA THR A 232 15.57 -10.34 -12.00
C THR A 232 16.02 -11.50 -12.86
N GLN A 233 16.85 -12.39 -12.32
CA GLN A 233 17.26 -13.59 -13.04
C GLN A 233 16.06 -14.51 -13.35
N GLU A 234 15.06 -14.54 -12.47
CA GLU A 234 13.82 -15.32 -12.67
C GLU A 234 13.00 -14.75 -13.83
N GLU A 235 12.90 -13.42 -13.91
CA GLU A 235 12.23 -12.72 -15.03
C GLU A 235 12.96 -12.95 -16.35
N LEU A 236 14.29 -12.86 -16.38
CA LEU A 236 15.09 -13.15 -17.57
C LEU A 236 14.91 -14.60 -18.02
N THR A 237 14.89 -15.55 -17.09
CA THR A 237 14.66 -16.96 -17.39
C THR A 237 13.25 -17.18 -17.95
N MET A 238 12.24 -16.53 -17.35
CA MET A 238 10.88 -16.59 -17.87
C MET A 238 10.78 -16.00 -19.28
N TRP A 239 11.47 -14.89 -19.54
CA TRP A 239 11.52 -14.29 -20.87
C TRP A 239 12.16 -15.24 -21.91
N GLU A 240 13.23 -15.95 -21.53
CA GLU A 240 13.87 -16.94 -22.40
C GLU A 240 13.01 -18.20 -22.64
N GLU A 241 12.32 -18.69 -21.62
CA GLU A 241 11.56 -19.95 -21.67
C GLU A 241 10.12 -19.79 -22.19
N ASP A 242 9.43 -18.73 -21.79
CA ASP A 242 8.02 -18.43 -22.14
C ASP A 242 7.78 -16.91 -22.27
N PRO A 243 8.22 -16.30 -23.39
CA PRO A 243 8.11 -14.86 -23.62
C PRO A 243 6.65 -14.37 -23.69
N GLU A 244 5.69 -15.25 -24.05
CA GLU A 244 4.27 -14.89 -24.08
C GLU A 244 3.72 -14.71 -22.66
N SER A 245 4.03 -15.64 -21.74
CA SER A 245 3.64 -15.50 -20.34
C SER A 245 4.26 -14.25 -19.70
N PHE A 246 5.54 -13.97 -19.99
CA PHE A 246 6.21 -12.76 -19.52
C PHE A 246 5.48 -11.48 -19.96
N ALA A 247 5.13 -11.36 -21.25
CA ALA A 247 4.45 -10.19 -21.79
C ALA A 247 3.00 -10.02 -21.28
N VAL A 248 2.30 -11.11 -20.96
CA VAL A 248 0.93 -11.07 -20.44
C VAL A 248 0.89 -10.58 -18.99
N GLU A 249 1.89 -10.95 -18.17
CA GLU A 249 1.99 -10.48 -16.78
C GLU A 249 2.20 -8.95 -16.70
N GLU A 250 2.91 -8.39 -17.68
CA GLU A 250 3.22 -6.97 -17.80
C GLU A 250 2.01 -6.11 -18.26
N THR A 251 1.07 -6.67 -19.02
CA THR A 251 0.00 -5.89 -19.71
C THR A 251 -1.41 -6.06 -19.13
N GLY A 252 -1.60 -6.93 -18.12
CA GLY A 252 -2.93 -7.35 -17.67
C GLY A 252 -3.58 -6.50 -16.56
N GLY A 253 -4.56 -5.66 -16.90
CA GLY A 253 -5.65 -5.21 -16.00
C GLY A 253 -5.26 -4.82 -14.56
N ASP A 254 -5.66 -5.63 -13.58
CA ASP A 254 -5.46 -5.38 -12.13
C ASP A 254 -4.19 -6.04 -11.56
N SER A 255 -3.23 -6.49 -12.41
CA SER A 255 -2.00 -7.20 -12.00
C SER A 255 -1.14 -6.41 -11.02
N TRP A 256 -1.11 -5.07 -11.14
CA TRP A 256 -0.42 -4.14 -10.25
C TRP A 256 -0.80 -4.29 -8.76
N LYS A 257 -1.97 -4.88 -8.46
CA LYS A 257 -2.40 -5.16 -7.08
C LYS A 257 -1.63 -6.32 -6.44
N TYR A 258 -1.00 -7.17 -7.25
CA TYR A 258 -0.49 -8.48 -6.83
C TYR A 258 0.96 -8.76 -7.24
N SER A 259 1.38 -8.33 -8.43
CA SER A 259 2.73 -8.56 -8.97
C SER A 259 3.61 -7.32 -8.80
N LEU A 260 4.88 -7.52 -8.44
CA LEU A 260 5.81 -6.43 -8.12
C LEU A 260 6.07 -5.50 -9.31
N ARG A 261 6.42 -6.06 -10.48
CA ARG A 261 6.78 -5.28 -11.67
C ARG A 261 5.64 -4.35 -12.14
N PRO A 262 4.40 -4.83 -12.40
CA PRO A 262 3.31 -3.91 -12.73
C PRO A 262 2.99 -2.90 -11.61
N CYS A 263 3.19 -3.28 -10.34
CA CYS A 263 2.98 -2.39 -9.19
C CYS A 263 3.96 -1.21 -9.18
N THR A 264 5.25 -1.48 -9.46
CA THR A 264 6.31 -0.47 -9.44
C THR A 264 6.16 0.50 -10.60
N GLU A 265 5.84 0.02 -11.80
CA GLU A 265 5.61 0.84 -12.98
C GLU A 265 4.39 1.74 -12.81
N VAL A 266 3.28 1.20 -12.30
CA VAL A 266 2.07 1.98 -12.03
C VAL A 266 2.31 3.05 -10.96
N LEU A 267 3.05 2.74 -9.89
CA LEU A 267 3.40 3.73 -8.87
C LEU A 267 4.31 4.82 -9.46
N PHE A 268 5.29 4.45 -10.27
CA PHE A 268 6.18 5.37 -10.96
C PHE A 268 5.40 6.33 -11.85
N LEU A 269 4.49 5.83 -12.69
CA LEU A 269 3.62 6.64 -13.54
C LEU A 269 2.72 7.57 -12.73
N ASP A 270 2.11 7.07 -11.65
CA ASP A 270 1.27 7.91 -10.79
C ASP A 270 2.07 9.01 -10.09
N LEU A 271 3.33 8.76 -9.72
CA LEU A 271 4.24 9.80 -9.20
C LEU A 271 4.61 10.81 -10.29
N PHE A 272 5.00 10.36 -11.48
CA PHE A 272 5.34 11.22 -12.62
C PHE A 272 4.19 12.13 -13.01
N HIS A 273 2.99 11.58 -13.11
CA HIS A 273 1.80 12.34 -13.46
C HIS A 273 1.49 13.48 -12.46
N ASN A 274 1.76 13.26 -11.18
CA ASN A 274 1.47 14.24 -10.12
C ASN A 274 2.65 15.19 -9.84
N TYR A 275 3.88 14.80 -10.16
CA TYR A 275 5.11 15.49 -9.75
C TYR A 275 6.16 15.63 -10.86
N SER A 276 5.74 15.62 -12.14
CA SER A 276 6.62 15.66 -13.32
C SER A 276 7.65 16.79 -13.27
N GLN A 277 7.27 17.98 -12.80
CA GLN A 277 8.19 19.12 -12.69
C GLN A 277 9.44 18.82 -11.84
N THR A 278 9.30 17.97 -10.81
CA THR A 278 10.41 17.52 -9.97
C THR A 278 11.09 16.29 -10.55
N LEU A 279 10.33 15.35 -11.12
CA LEU A 279 10.84 14.05 -11.52
C LEU A 279 11.49 14.01 -12.91
N THR A 280 11.06 14.86 -13.84
CA THR A 280 11.65 14.96 -15.18
C THR A 280 13.16 15.24 -15.13
N PRO A 281 13.67 16.26 -14.40
CA PRO A 281 15.11 16.49 -14.31
C PRO A 281 15.88 15.32 -13.71
N VAL A 282 15.29 14.60 -12.73
CA VAL A 282 15.92 13.44 -12.09
C VAL A 282 16.12 12.31 -13.11
N LEU A 283 15.10 12.00 -13.90
CA LEU A 283 15.17 10.93 -14.89
C LEU A 283 16.11 11.28 -16.05
N LEU A 284 16.13 12.54 -16.48
CA LEU A 284 17.10 13.02 -17.48
C LEU A 284 18.54 12.90 -16.98
N ASP A 285 18.81 13.24 -15.72
CA ASP A 285 20.13 13.08 -15.11
C ASP A 285 20.58 11.60 -15.09
N MET A 286 19.65 10.69 -14.72
CA MET A 286 19.90 9.24 -14.79
C MET A 286 20.20 8.77 -16.22
N LEU A 287 19.45 9.27 -17.21
CA LEU A 287 19.65 8.97 -18.62
C LEU A 287 21.02 9.46 -19.10
N HIS A 288 21.38 10.71 -18.83
CA HIS A 288 22.65 11.30 -19.24
C HIS A 288 23.85 10.60 -18.60
N THR A 289 23.74 10.17 -17.34
CA THR A 289 24.79 9.42 -16.65
C THR A 289 25.11 8.10 -17.37
N LEU A 290 24.14 7.50 -18.06
CA LEU A 290 24.28 6.21 -18.75
C LEU A 290 24.50 6.33 -20.27
N GLN A 291 24.48 7.53 -20.86
CA GLN A 291 24.65 7.78 -22.29
C GLN A 291 26.10 7.58 -22.82
N GLY A 292 27.04 7.12 -21.99
CA GLY A 292 28.42 6.78 -22.39
C GLY A 292 28.58 5.41 -23.07
N LEU A 293 29.82 5.08 -23.46
CA LEU A 293 30.19 3.72 -23.92
C LEU A 293 29.98 2.74 -22.77
N SER A 294 28.84 2.04 -22.79
CA SER A 294 28.54 0.97 -21.84
C SER A 294 29.45 -0.22 -22.12
N ASN A 295 30.08 -0.78 -21.09
CA ASN A 295 30.77 -2.05 -21.24
C ASN A 295 29.71 -3.14 -21.42
N VAL A 296 29.58 -3.68 -22.64
CA VAL A 296 28.57 -4.70 -22.97
C VAL A 296 28.79 -5.99 -22.17
N ASP A 297 30.01 -6.19 -21.65
CA ASP A 297 30.36 -7.35 -20.83
C ASP A 297 30.00 -7.17 -19.33
N ASP A 298 29.50 -6.00 -18.91
CA ASP A 298 29.02 -5.77 -17.54
C ASP A 298 27.49 -5.89 -17.46
N PRO A 299 26.95 -7.04 -17.01
CA PRO A 299 25.51 -7.28 -16.95
C PRO A 299 24.79 -6.30 -16.01
N VAL A 300 25.46 -5.79 -14.97
CA VAL A 300 24.86 -4.83 -14.03
C VAL A 300 24.65 -3.49 -14.71
N GLN A 301 25.64 -3.00 -15.46
CA GLN A 301 25.48 -1.77 -16.24
C GLN A 301 24.40 -1.91 -17.32
N MET A 302 24.29 -3.09 -17.94
CA MET A 302 23.27 -3.36 -18.94
C MET A 302 21.86 -3.31 -18.34
N LEU A 303 21.63 -3.99 -17.22
CA LEU A 303 20.33 -3.98 -16.52
C LEU A 303 19.94 -2.59 -16.02
N MET A 304 20.91 -1.81 -15.52
CA MET A 304 20.68 -0.42 -15.14
C MET A 304 20.32 0.47 -16.33
N LYS A 305 20.92 0.24 -17.49
CA LYS A 305 20.61 0.98 -18.71
C LYS A 305 19.22 0.64 -19.23
N ASP A 306 18.88 -0.64 -19.23
CA ASP A 306 17.53 -1.12 -19.56
C ASP A 306 16.49 -0.50 -18.63
N SER A 307 16.71 -0.51 -17.32
CA SER A 307 15.75 0.04 -16.37
C SER A 307 15.50 1.53 -16.54
N VAL A 308 16.55 2.32 -16.84
CA VAL A 308 16.42 3.76 -17.16
C VAL A 308 15.70 3.97 -18.49
N TYR A 309 15.97 3.16 -19.51
CA TYR A 309 15.26 3.23 -20.79
C TYR A 309 13.79 2.83 -20.66
N ASN A 310 13.47 1.81 -19.86
CA ASN A 310 12.10 1.45 -19.53
C ASN A 310 11.38 2.63 -18.85
N ALA A 311 12.01 3.24 -17.85
CA ALA A 311 11.44 4.40 -17.15
C ALA A 311 11.17 5.60 -18.08
N VAL A 312 12.09 5.89 -19.01
CA VAL A 312 11.90 6.94 -20.03
C VAL A 312 10.77 6.57 -21.00
N GLY A 313 10.67 5.30 -21.40
CA GLY A 313 9.59 4.79 -22.25
C GLY A 313 8.22 4.91 -21.58
N LEU A 314 8.11 4.53 -20.30
CA LEU A 314 6.89 4.65 -19.51
C LEU A 314 6.45 6.11 -19.36
N ALA A 315 7.39 7.01 -19.06
CA ALA A 315 7.13 8.45 -18.89
C ALA A 315 7.14 9.24 -20.21
N ALA A 316 7.09 8.58 -21.38
CA ALA A 316 7.26 9.25 -22.67
C ALA A 316 6.24 10.38 -22.92
N TYR A 317 5.01 10.22 -22.44
CA TYR A 317 3.97 11.26 -22.55
C TYR A 317 4.34 12.52 -21.76
N GLU A 318 4.78 12.37 -20.52
CA GLU A 318 5.22 13.47 -19.65
C GLU A 318 6.56 14.09 -20.10
N LEU A 319 7.40 13.32 -20.81
CA LEU A 319 8.71 13.75 -21.30
C LEU A 319 8.70 14.32 -22.72
N PHE A 320 7.54 14.35 -23.39
CA PHE A 320 7.43 14.71 -24.81
C PHE A 320 8.14 16.02 -25.19
N ASP A 321 8.06 17.06 -24.34
CA ASP A 321 8.70 18.36 -24.60
C ASP A 321 10.19 18.42 -24.18
N SER A 322 10.70 17.38 -23.50
CA SER A 322 12.02 17.37 -22.87
C SER A 322 13.00 16.36 -23.49
N VAL A 323 12.51 15.36 -24.23
CA VAL A 323 13.31 14.31 -24.85
C VAL A 323 12.98 14.23 -26.33
N ASP A 324 14.00 14.22 -27.17
CA ASP A 324 13.87 13.91 -28.61
C ASP A 324 13.91 12.39 -28.77
N PHE A 325 12.74 11.79 -28.99
CA PHE A 325 12.52 10.33 -29.09
C PHE A 325 12.76 9.80 -30.50
#